data_AF-A0A929DLM1-F1
#
_entry.id   AF-A0A929DLM1-F1
#
_cell.length_a   1.000
_cell.length_b   1.000
_cell.length_c   1.000
_cell.angle_alpha   90.00
_cell.angle_beta   90.00
_cell.angle_gamma   90.00
#
_symmetry.space_group_name_H-M   'P 1'
#
loop_
_entity.id
_entity.type
_entity.pdbx_description
1 polymer ?
#
loop_
_entity_poly.entity_id
_entity_poly.type
_entity_poly.pdbx_seq_one_letter_code
_entity_poly.pdbx_strand_id
1 'polypeptide(L)'
;MFKLRTNLFLLLSGISILLVSCKLNEENLTEKAARIHDQILTVDTHCDTPLRLLRSDYNPGDKHDPKQGGGKVDFPRMKEGGLDAIFFAVFIGQGERTEEGNEKAKNLALKIFDAINKAVKDNQDIAQIATSPEDAYKIQDERKRAIFIGIENGYPIGNDLSLIEKFYEMGARYITLCHTRNNDICDSSTDSEGPEHNGLSDFGISVVKEMNRLGMMVDVSHISDSAFYDILRTSGAPVIASHSCARALCDNPRNLTDDMIRKLAENGGVIQICFVSEYLKTPAPFPDRDSARYALREKYKNFQNLSDAEMDSARLEWYAIDRKFPPKLATIADMADHIDHVVELVGIDYVGIGTDFDGGGALKDCYDVSEMGNITLELLKRGYKPKEIEKIWGDNLMRVFRKVRNIAENES
;
A
#
# COMPACT_ATOMS: atom_id res chain seq x y z
N MET A 1 -27.83 -52.73 -35.88
CA MET A 1 -27.85 -52.19 -34.50
C MET A 1 -26.44 -52.22 -33.86
N PHE A 2 -25.39 -51.76 -34.56
CA PHE A 2 -23.99 -51.89 -34.07
C PHE A 2 -23.04 -50.88 -34.74
N LYS A 3 -23.30 -49.56 -34.65
CA LYS A 3 -22.32 -48.56 -35.12
C LYS A 3 -22.34 -47.19 -34.40
N LEU A 4 -23.13 -47.02 -33.33
CA LEU A 4 -23.24 -45.74 -32.61
C LEU A 4 -22.65 -45.71 -31.19
N ARG A 5 -22.11 -46.82 -30.67
CA ARG A 5 -21.62 -46.89 -29.27
C ARG A 5 -20.13 -46.63 -29.09
N THR A 6 -19.33 -46.59 -30.16
CA THR A 6 -17.86 -46.49 -30.04
C THR A 6 -17.34 -45.04 -29.94
N ASN A 7 -18.11 -44.04 -30.38
CA ASN A 7 -17.66 -42.64 -30.34
C ASN A 7 -17.91 -41.93 -29.00
N LEU A 8 -18.80 -42.44 -28.15
CA LEU A 8 -19.09 -41.81 -26.85
C LEU A 8 -18.02 -42.13 -25.78
N PHE A 9 -17.40 -43.31 -25.84
CA PHE A 9 -16.32 -43.71 -24.92
C PHE A 9 -15.00 -42.98 -25.21
N LEU A 10 -14.68 -42.71 -26.48
CA LEU A 10 -13.49 -41.94 -26.88
C LEU A 10 -13.59 -40.44 -26.51
N LEU A 11 -14.81 -39.86 -26.54
CA LEU A 11 -15.04 -38.49 -26.09
C LEU A 11 -14.91 -38.37 -24.56
N LEU A 12 -15.45 -39.34 -23.80
CA LEU A 12 -15.35 -39.36 -22.34
C LEU A 12 -13.90 -39.59 -21.85
N SER A 13 -13.12 -40.46 -22.50
CA SER A 13 -11.71 -40.65 -22.17
C SER A 13 -10.85 -39.43 -22.50
N GLY A 14 -11.13 -38.73 -23.61
CA GLY A 14 -10.42 -37.50 -23.98
C GLY A 14 -10.65 -36.35 -23.01
N ILE A 15 -11.90 -36.18 -22.53
CA ILE A 15 -12.26 -35.18 -21.52
C ILE A 15 -11.59 -35.50 -20.17
N SER A 16 -11.55 -36.77 -19.75
CA SER A 16 -10.87 -37.16 -18.51
C SER A 16 -9.35 -36.94 -18.56
N ILE A 17 -8.70 -37.23 -19.70
CA ILE A 17 -7.25 -37.00 -19.88
C ILE A 17 -6.93 -35.50 -19.91
N LEU A 18 -7.76 -34.68 -20.57
CA LEU A 18 -7.63 -33.22 -20.58
C LEU A 18 -7.80 -32.61 -19.17
N LEU A 19 -8.79 -33.08 -18.40
CA LEU A 19 -9.02 -32.61 -17.03
C LEU A 19 -7.87 -33.01 -16.09
N VAL A 20 -7.32 -34.22 -16.22
CA VAL A 20 -6.16 -34.66 -15.44
C VAL A 20 -4.90 -33.87 -15.82
N SER A 21 -4.67 -33.65 -17.12
CA SER A 21 -3.51 -32.87 -17.59
C SER A 21 -3.58 -31.40 -17.16
N CYS A 22 -4.76 -30.78 -17.17
CA CYS A 22 -4.94 -29.39 -16.75
C CYS A 22 -4.66 -29.25 -15.24
N LYS A 23 -5.18 -30.19 -14.43
CA LYS A 23 -5.00 -30.20 -12.98
C LYS A 23 -3.54 -30.42 -12.56
N LEU A 24 -2.82 -31.34 -13.22
CA LEU A 24 -1.38 -31.55 -13.00
C LEU A 24 -0.55 -30.31 -13.35
N ASN A 25 -0.98 -29.52 -14.36
CA ASN A 25 -0.28 -28.30 -14.76
C ASN A 25 -0.52 -27.16 -13.76
N GLU A 26 -1.73 -27.03 -13.21
CA GLU A 26 -2.06 -26.07 -12.14
C GLU A 26 -1.38 -26.40 -10.80
N GLU A 27 -1.33 -27.69 -10.41
CA GLU A 27 -0.61 -28.14 -9.21
C GLU A 27 0.89 -27.81 -9.33
N ASN A 28 1.50 -28.08 -10.50
CA ASN A 28 2.90 -27.72 -10.77
C ASN A 28 3.13 -26.20 -10.74
N LEU A 29 2.21 -25.40 -11.27
CA LEU A 29 2.33 -23.94 -11.26
C LEU A 29 2.20 -23.36 -9.85
N THR A 30 1.32 -23.92 -9.03
CA THR A 30 1.13 -23.51 -7.63
C THR A 30 2.38 -23.79 -6.79
N GLU A 31 2.96 -24.98 -6.92
CA GLU A 31 4.24 -25.31 -6.27
C GLU A 31 5.38 -24.43 -6.75
N LYS A 32 5.43 -24.13 -8.05
CA LYS A 32 6.41 -23.21 -8.63
C LYS A 32 6.24 -21.79 -8.09
N ALA A 33 5.00 -21.31 -7.95
CA ALA A 33 4.68 -20.01 -7.38
C ALA A 33 5.15 -19.91 -5.93
N ALA A 34 4.79 -20.90 -5.10
CA ALA A 34 5.19 -20.97 -3.71
C ALA A 34 6.72 -20.96 -3.54
N ARG A 35 7.44 -21.75 -4.37
CA ARG A 35 8.92 -21.76 -4.34
C ARG A 35 9.53 -20.42 -4.73
N ILE A 36 8.99 -19.75 -5.74
CA ILE A 36 9.49 -18.43 -6.15
C ILE A 36 9.23 -17.41 -5.03
N HIS A 37 8.03 -17.42 -4.47
CA HIS A 37 7.62 -16.49 -3.42
C HIS A 37 8.45 -16.64 -2.14
N ASP A 38 8.81 -17.87 -1.74
CA ASP A 38 9.69 -18.13 -0.58
C ASP A 38 11.16 -17.73 -0.81
N GLN A 39 11.58 -17.51 -2.06
CA GLN A 39 12.98 -17.24 -2.41
C GLN A 39 13.30 -15.77 -2.66
N ILE A 40 12.28 -14.92 -2.87
CA ILE A 40 12.44 -13.51 -3.21
C ILE A 40 12.08 -12.65 -2.02
N LEU A 41 12.66 -11.46 -1.91
CA LEU A 41 12.19 -10.47 -0.95
C LEU A 41 10.85 -9.91 -1.39
N THR A 42 9.83 -10.08 -0.56
CA THR A 42 8.48 -9.54 -0.78
C THR A 42 8.25 -8.31 0.08
N VAL A 43 7.81 -7.23 -0.53
CA VAL A 43 7.68 -5.92 0.10
C VAL A 43 6.29 -5.37 -0.16
N ASP A 44 5.64 -4.92 0.91
CA ASP A 44 4.44 -4.10 0.86
C ASP A 44 4.79 -2.69 1.32
N THR A 45 4.49 -1.70 0.48
CA THR A 45 4.87 -0.30 0.73
C THR A 45 3.88 0.51 1.53
N HIS A 46 2.71 -0.06 1.88
CA HIS A 46 1.73 0.68 2.65
C HIS A 46 0.74 -0.22 3.41
N CYS A 47 0.70 -0.06 4.74
CA CYS A 47 -0.43 -0.54 5.55
C CYS A 47 -0.66 0.34 6.80
N ASP A 48 -1.92 0.37 7.24
CA ASP A 48 -2.41 1.18 8.36
C ASP A 48 -2.51 0.41 9.68
N THR A 49 -1.91 -0.77 9.75
CA THR A 49 -1.79 -1.59 10.96
C THR A 49 -1.36 -0.78 12.20
N PRO A 50 -0.46 0.23 12.11
CA PRO A 50 -0.07 1.05 13.26
C PRO A 50 -1.20 1.72 14.02
N LEU A 51 -2.32 2.07 13.36
CA LEU A 51 -3.49 2.63 14.04
C LEU A 51 -4.06 1.69 15.11
N ARG A 52 -3.88 0.38 14.92
CA ARG A 52 -4.32 -0.65 15.87
C ARG A 52 -3.37 -0.80 17.05
N LEU A 53 -2.08 -0.50 16.87
CA LEU A 53 -1.05 -0.62 17.92
C LEU A 53 -1.29 0.35 19.09
N LEU A 54 -2.10 1.38 18.89
CA LEU A 54 -2.52 2.30 19.96
C LEU A 54 -3.53 1.66 20.92
N ARG A 55 -4.12 0.52 20.57
CA ARG A 55 -5.05 -0.21 21.43
C ARG A 55 -4.29 -1.13 22.37
N SER A 56 -4.65 -1.12 23.65
CA SER A 56 -4.00 -1.95 24.67
C SER A 56 -4.26 -3.46 24.51
N ASP A 57 -5.27 -3.84 23.72
CA ASP A 57 -5.66 -5.23 23.46
C ASP A 57 -5.10 -5.79 22.14
N TYR A 58 -4.26 -5.04 21.43
CA TYR A 58 -3.71 -5.45 20.13
C TYR A 58 -2.20 -5.67 20.20
N ASN A 59 -1.76 -6.87 19.80
CA ASN A 59 -0.36 -7.21 19.62
C ASN A 59 -0.16 -7.83 18.23
N PRO A 60 0.70 -7.26 17.37
CA PRO A 60 0.96 -7.82 16.03
C PRO A 60 1.72 -9.15 16.06
N GLY A 61 2.23 -9.59 17.21
CA GLY A 61 2.78 -10.94 17.38
C GLY A 61 1.71 -12.04 17.47
N ASP A 62 0.47 -11.68 17.76
CA ASP A 62 -0.66 -12.62 17.81
C ASP A 62 -1.33 -12.73 16.45
N LYS A 63 -1.92 -13.90 16.16
CA LYS A 63 -2.72 -14.11 14.95
C LYS A 63 -4.13 -13.58 15.15
N HIS A 64 -4.58 -12.68 14.27
CA HIS A 64 -5.90 -12.05 14.32
C HIS A 64 -6.83 -12.55 13.20
N ASP A 65 -8.15 -12.43 13.39
CA ASP A 65 -9.15 -12.73 12.37
C ASP A 65 -9.79 -11.43 11.82
N PRO A 66 -9.49 -11.03 10.57
CA PRO A 66 -10.00 -9.79 9.97
C PRO A 66 -11.49 -9.87 9.65
N LYS A 67 -12.10 -11.06 9.61
CA LYS A 67 -13.55 -11.24 9.45
C LYS A 67 -14.29 -11.05 10.78
N GLN A 68 -13.56 -11.06 11.89
CA GLN A 68 -14.09 -10.85 13.25
C GLN A 68 -13.61 -9.52 13.88
N GLY A 69 -13.13 -8.57 13.07
CA GLY A 69 -12.71 -7.24 13.53
C GLY A 69 -11.22 -7.09 13.85
N GLY A 70 -10.44 -8.16 13.68
CA GLY A 70 -8.98 -8.13 13.72
C GLY A 70 -8.36 -7.33 12.57
N GLY A 71 -7.06 -7.10 12.65
CA GLY A 71 -6.28 -6.48 11.55
C GLY A 71 -6.12 -7.41 10.35
N LYS A 72 -5.72 -6.85 9.21
CA LYS A 72 -5.32 -7.62 8.02
C LYS A 72 -3.84 -7.99 8.02
N VAL A 73 -3.04 -7.37 8.88
CA VAL A 73 -1.62 -7.69 9.04
C VAL A 73 -1.30 -8.05 10.48
N ASP A 74 -0.59 -9.17 10.64
CA ASP A 74 0.16 -9.53 11.84
C ASP A 74 1.37 -10.39 11.46
N PHE A 75 2.36 -10.48 12.35
CA PHE A 75 3.62 -11.16 12.05
C PHE A 75 3.45 -12.67 11.77
N PRO A 76 2.56 -13.42 12.47
CA PRO A 76 2.27 -14.79 12.11
C PRO A 76 1.73 -14.95 10.67
N ARG A 77 0.77 -14.12 10.26
CA ARG A 77 0.20 -14.18 8.90
C ARG A 77 1.15 -13.62 7.84
N MET A 78 2.00 -12.64 8.17
CA MET A 78 3.08 -12.22 7.27
C MET A 78 3.97 -13.40 6.91
N LYS A 79 4.34 -14.23 7.89
CA LYS A 79 5.10 -15.46 7.65
C LYS A 79 4.29 -16.48 6.83
N GLU A 80 3.02 -16.66 7.15
CA GLU A 80 2.13 -17.62 6.47
C GLU A 80 1.91 -17.27 4.99
N GLY A 81 1.75 -15.97 4.69
CA GLY A 81 1.55 -15.46 3.34
C GLY A 81 2.82 -15.10 2.59
N GLY A 82 3.99 -15.29 3.20
CA GLY A 82 5.28 -15.04 2.56
C GLY A 82 5.62 -13.55 2.38
N LEU A 83 5.09 -12.66 3.22
CA LEU A 83 5.48 -11.24 3.25
C LEU A 83 6.71 -11.02 4.16
N ASP A 84 7.82 -10.58 3.57
CA ASP A 84 9.11 -10.41 4.27
C ASP A 84 9.30 -9.00 4.82
N ALA A 85 8.84 -7.98 4.10
CA ALA A 85 8.97 -6.59 4.48
C ALA A 85 7.66 -5.82 4.32
N ILE A 86 7.41 -4.87 5.21
CA ILE A 86 6.26 -3.98 5.13
C ILE A 86 6.57 -2.59 5.66
N PHE A 87 6.00 -1.57 5.03
CA PHE A 87 6.00 -0.21 5.55
C PHE A 87 4.75 0.02 6.40
N PHE A 88 5.00 0.27 7.69
CA PHE A 88 3.98 0.67 8.65
C PHE A 88 3.76 2.18 8.53
N ALA A 89 2.54 2.58 8.18
CA ALA A 89 2.16 3.97 8.02
C ALA A 89 1.92 4.63 9.38
N VAL A 90 2.66 5.70 9.65
CA VAL A 90 2.31 6.72 10.64
C VAL A 90 1.27 7.62 10.00
N PHE A 91 0.04 7.13 9.93
CA PHE A 91 -1.09 7.86 9.35
C PHE A 91 -1.62 8.93 10.30
N ILE A 92 -1.78 10.15 9.76
CA ILE A 92 -2.40 11.26 10.46
C ILE A 92 -3.45 11.93 9.55
N GLY A 93 -4.72 11.79 9.92
CA GLY A 93 -5.81 12.49 9.24
C GLY A 93 -5.63 14.01 9.28
N GLN A 94 -5.93 14.67 8.17
CA GLN A 94 -5.80 16.13 8.07
C GLN A 94 -6.71 16.82 9.10
N GLY A 95 -6.17 17.76 9.87
CA GLY A 95 -6.90 18.57 10.86
C GLY A 95 -6.82 20.07 10.58
N GLU A 96 -7.19 20.87 11.58
CA GLU A 96 -7.05 22.34 11.54
C GLU A 96 -5.59 22.77 11.59
N ARG A 97 -5.15 23.59 10.63
CA ARG A 97 -3.76 24.07 10.51
C ARG A 97 -3.46 25.25 11.44
N THR A 98 -3.77 25.09 12.73
CA THR A 98 -3.45 26.02 13.81
C THR A 98 -2.25 25.49 14.60
N GLU A 99 -1.61 26.32 15.43
CA GLU A 99 -0.53 25.86 16.31
C GLU A 99 -0.97 24.67 17.19
N GLU A 100 -2.18 24.74 17.76
CA GLU A 100 -2.75 23.65 18.55
C GLU A 100 -3.03 22.39 17.71
N GLY A 101 -3.57 22.56 16.50
CA GLY A 101 -3.86 21.44 15.60
C GLY A 101 -2.60 20.73 15.10
N ASN A 102 -1.56 21.50 14.76
CA ASN A 102 -0.25 20.99 14.37
C ASN A 102 0.43 20.27 15.54
N GLU A 103 0.36 20.82 16.77
CA GLU A 103 0.91 20.19 17.96
C GLU A 103 0.20 18.87 18.29
N LYS A 104 -1.13 18.81 18.15
CA LYS A 104 -1.91 17.57 18.29
C LYS A 104 -1.50 16.52 17.26
N ALA A 105 -1.35 16.91 15.99
CA ALA A 105 -0.94 16.04 14.91
C ALA A 105 0.47 15.47 15.14
N LYS A 106 1.43 16.32 15.51
CA LYS A 106 2.79 15.92 15.90
C LYS A 106 2.78 14.93 17.06
N ASN A 107 2.06 15.21 18.13
CA ASN A 107 2.01 14.33 19.29
C ASN A 107 1.37 12.98 18.99
N LEU A 108 0.37 12.93 18.11
CA LEU A 108 -0.20 11.66 17.65
C LEU A 108 0.82 10.88 16.80
N ALA A 109 1.52 11.55 15.87
CA ALA A 109 2.57 10.90 15.08
C ALA A 109 3.65 10.27 15.98
N LEU A 110 4.15 11.02 16.97
CA LEU A 110 5.14 10.52 17.94
C LEU A 110 4.63 9.30 18.71
N LYS A 111 3.35 9.28 19.14
CA LYS A 111 2.75 8.11 19.79
C LYS A 111 2.71 6.89 18.88
N ILE A 112 2.43 7.07 17.59
CA ILE A 112 2.40 5.95 16.63
C ILE A 112 3.82 5.43 16.39
N PHE A 113 4.82 6.31 16.23
CA PHE A 113 6.23 5.88 16.19
C PHE A 113 6.62 5.06 17.42
N ASP A 114 6.27 5.52 18.62
CA ASP A 114 6.55 4.80 19.86
C ASP A 114 5.83 3.44 19.90
N ALA A 115 4.59 3.38 19.43
CA ALA A 115 3.81 2.15 19.37
C ALA A 115 4.41 1.13 18.39
N ILE A 116 4.87 1.57 17.20
CA ILE A 116 5.57 0.71 16.23
C ILE A 116 6.85 0.16 16.86
N ASN A 117 7.70 1.03 17.41
CA ASN A 117 8.98 0.63 18.01
C ASN A 117 8.77 -0.33 19.18
N LYS A 118 7.78 -0.06 20.04
CA LYS A 118 7.42 -0.95 21.15
C LYS A 118 6.93 -2.31 20.63
N ALA A 119 6.02 -2.33 19.67
CA ALA A 119 5.47 -3.57 19.14
C ALA A 119 6.56 -4.45 18.48
N VAL A 120 7.50 -3.85 17.74
CA VAL A 120 8.63 -4.60 17.16
C VAL A 120 9.59 -5.07 18.24
N LYS A 121 9.89 -4.24 19.25
CA LYS A 121 10.75 -4.63 20.38
C LYS A 121 10.18 -5.81 21.18
N ASP A 122 8.89 -5.79 21.44
CA ASP A 122 8.19 -6.85 22.19
C ASP A 122 8.13 -8.17 21.39
N ASN A 123 8.34 -8.13 20.07
CA ASN A 123 8.30 -9.26 19.15
C ASN A 123 9.60 -9.40 18.33
N GLN A 124 10.75 -9.03 18.93
CA GLN A 124 12.05 -8.95 18.24
C GLN A 124 12.61 -10.29 17.72
N ASP A 125 12.04 -11.40 18.18
CA ASP A 125 12.31 -12.74 17.68
C ASP A 125 11.64 -13.01 16.33
N ILE A 126 10.56 -12.28 16.00
CA ILE A 126 9.77 -12.44 14.78
C ILE A 126 9.97 -11.27 13.80
N ALA A 127 10.15 -10.05 14.31
CA ALA A 127 10.22 -8.82 13.50
C ALA A 127 11.37 -7.91 13.92
N GLN A 128 11.83 -7.04 13.02
CA GLN A 128 12.86 -6.05 13.29
C GLN A 128 12.65 -4.79 12.44
N ILE A 129 13.01 -3.62 12.99
CA ILE A 129 12.99 -2.36 12.25
C ILE A 129 14.07 -2.40 11.15
N ALA A 130 13.69 -2.02 9.94
CA ALA A 130 14.58 -1.83 8.81
C ALA A 130 14.62 -0.35 8.42
N THR A 131 15.80 0.14 8.07
CA THR A 131 16.03 1.53 7.69
C THR A 131 16.79 1.69 6.38
N SER A 132 17.14 0.57 5.76
CA SER A 132 17.81 0.48 4.48
C SER A 132 17.30 -0.74 3.71
N PRO A 133 17.46 -0.76 2.38
CA PRO A 133 17.25 -1.96 1.58
C PRO A 133 18.04 -3.16 2.14
N GLU A 134 19.30 -2.94 2.50
CA GLU A 134 20.21 -3.97 3.01
C GLU A 134 19.74 -4.56 4.35
N ASP A 135 19.11 -3.75 5.22
CA ASP A 135 18.48 -4.25 6.45
C ASP A 135 17.39 -5.27 6.13
N ALA A 136 16.55 -5.02 5.11
CA ALA A 136 15.47 -5.94 4.77
C ALA A 136 15.97 -7.30 4.31
N TYR A 137 16.96 -7.36 3.41
CA TYR A 137 17.55 -8.64 2.99
C TYR A 137 18.21 -9.37 4.16
N LYS A 138 18.93 -8.66 5.04
CA LYS A 138 19.51 -9.26 6.24
C LYS A 138 18.44 -9.84 7.18
N ILE A 139 17.35 -9.10 7.42
CA ILE A 139 16.26 -9.53 8.29
C ILE A 139 15.52 -10.73 7.68
N GLN A 140 15.34 -10.75 6.35
CA GLN A 140 14.80 -11.89 5.62
C GLN A 140 15.68 -13.14 5.76
N ASP A 141 17.01 -13.01 5.64
CA ASP A 141 17.97 -14.10 5.84
C ASP A 141 17.90 -14.67 7.27
N GLU A 142 17.61 -13.82 8.25
CA GLU A 142 17.33 -14.20 9.64
C GLU A 142 15.91 -14.80 9.84
N ARG A 143 15.14 -14.95 8.76
CA ARG A 143 13.74 -15.43 8.71
C ARG A 143 12.75 -14.58 9.51
N LYS A 144 13.09 -13.32 9.79
CA LYS A 144 12.25 -12.34 10.48
C LYS A 144 11.51 -11.44 9.49
N ARG A 145 10.60 -10.62 10.00
CA ARG A 145 9.83 -9.62 9.23
C ARG A 145 10.50 -8.25 9.35
N ALA A 146 10.84 -7.63 8.22
CA ALA A 146 11.39 -6.29 8.16
C ALA A 146 10.27 -5.25 8.22
N ILE A 147 10.30 -4.40 9.25
CA ILE A 147 9.31 -3.34 9.44
C ILE A 147 9.97 -2.01 9.11
N PHE A 148 9.59 -1.43 7.99
CA PHE A 148 9.91 -0.05 7.64
C PHE A 148 8.83 0.89 8.18
N ILE A 149 9.16 2.17 8.27
CA ILE A 149 8.20 3.21 8.69
C ILE A 149 8.05 4.24 7.56
N GLY A 150 6.81 4.51 7.20
CA GLY A 150 6.42 5.60 6.32
C GLY A 150 5.49 6.56 7.06
N ILE A 151 5.49 7.85 6.70
CA ILE A 151 4.52 8.80 7.25
C ILE A 151 3.48 9.08 6.17
N GLU A 152 2.21 8.91 6.50
CA GLU A 152 1.11 9.25 5.61
C GLU A 152 0.44 10.54 6.08
N ASN A 153 0.56 11.58 5.24
CA ASN A 153 0.32 13.00 5.52
C ASN A 153 1.50 13.70 6.22
N GLY A 154 2.12 14.68 5.54
CA GLY A 154 3.16 15.53 6.11
C GLY A 154 2.65 16.58 7.12
N TYR A 155 1.35 16.65 7.35
CA TYR A 155 0.71 17.56 8.32
C TYR A 155 1.36 17.64 9.71
N PRO A 156 1.88 16.55 10.33
CA PRO A 156 2.55 16.62 11.63
C PRO A 156 3.81 17.49 11.69
N ILE A 157 4.38 17.85 10.53
CA ILE A 157 5.54 18.75 10.43
C ILE A 157 5.11 20.21 10.73
N GLY A 158 3.84 20.55 10.50
CA GLY A 158 3.38 21.93 10.55
C GLY A 158 4.28 22.83 9.70
N ASN A 159 4.88 23.86 10.32
CA ASN A 159 5.82 24.78 9.68
C ASN A 159 7.28 24.56 10.13
N ASP A 160 7.58 23.44 10.80
CA ASP A 160 8.90 23.16 11.39
C ASP A 160 9.64 22.08 10.59
N LEU A 161 10.50 22.53 9.67
CA LEU A 161 11.28 21.66 8.78
C LEU A 161 12.18 20.67 9.54
N SER A 162 12.59 20.99 10.78
CA SER A 162 13.45 20.11 11.59
C SER A 162 12.75 18.81 11.99
N LEU A 163 11.42 18.75 11.92
CA LEU A 163 10.67 17.53 12.19
C LEU A 163 10.89 16.46 11.13
N ILE A 164 11.31 16.80 9.91
CA ILE A 164 11.63 15.81 8.88
C ILE A 164 12.86 15.00 9.32
N GLU A 165 13.93 15.68 9.75
CA GLU A 165 15.15 15.03 10.26
C GLU A 165 14.83 14.22 11.53
N LYS A 166 14.04 14.78 12.46
CA LYS A 166 13.58 14.04 13.64
C LYS A 166 12.85 12.75 13.27
N PHE A 167 11.90 12.80 12.34
CA PHE A 167 11.17 11.59 11.93
C PHE A 167 12.06 10.60 11.17
N TYR A 168 13.05 11.09 10.40
CA TYR A 168 14.07 10.25 9.77
C TYR A 168 14.90 9.49 10.82
N GLU A 169 15.35 10.17 11.87
CA GLU A 169 16.07 9.57 13.00
C GLU A 169 15.22 8.55 13.77
N MET A 170 13.90 8.78 13.84
CA MET A 170 12.94 7.82 14.40
C MET A 170 12.63 6.62 13.48
N GLY A 171 13.26 6.55 12.30
CA GLY A 171 13.22 5.41 11.39
C GLY A 171 12.35 5.60 10.15
N ALA A 172 11.70 6.76 9.97
CA ALA A 172 10.88 7.02 8.78
C ALA A 172 11.73 7.07 7.50
N ARG A 173 11.25 6.46 6.42
CA ARG A 173 11.96 6.39 5.13
C ARG A 173 11.17 6.91 3.94
N TYR A 174 9.90 7.25 4.12
CA TYR A 174 9.17 8.13 3.22
C TYR A 174 8.21 9.05 3.97
N ILE A 175 7.80 10.15 3.31
CA ILE A 175 6.62 10.93 3.69
C ILE A 175 5.72 11.09 2.46
N THR A 176 4.44 10.77 2.62
CA THR A 176 3.36 11.17 1.72
C THR A 176 2.95 12.60 2.07
N LEU A 177 3.09 13.53 1.12
CA LEU A 177 3.06 14.96 1.45
C LEU A 177 1.71 15.47 1.99
N CYS A 178 0.59 14.96 1.47
CA CYS A 178 -0.75 15.19 2.01
C CYS A 178 -1.57 13.88 1.99
N HIS A 179 -2.80 13.94 2.51
CA HIS A 179 -3.77 12.83 2.47
C HIS A 179 -5.02 13.30 1.70
N THR A 180 -6.23 13.03 2.20
CA THR A 180 -7.51 13.38 1.58
C THR A 180 -7.79 14.88 1.43
N ARG A 181 -7.05 15.75 2.14
CA ARG A 181 -7.24 17.21 2.10
C ARG A 181 -5.92 17.92 1.92
N ASN A 182 -5.98 19.14 1.40
CA ASN A 182 -4.86 20.06 1.27
C ASN A 182 -4.24 20.32 2.65
N ASN A 183 -2.94 20.58 2.65
CA ASN A 183 -2.22 21.05 3.82
C ASN A 183 -1.24 22.17 3.45
N ASP A 184 -0.41 22.60 4.40
CA ASP A 184 0.57 23.68 4.16
C ASP A 184 1.71 23.27 3.20
N ILE A 185 1.79 22.00 2.81
CA ILE A 185 2.82 21.43 1.94
C ILE A 185 2.32 21.37 0.50
N CYS A 186 1.14 20.80 0.26
CA CYS A 186 0.62 20.61 -1.09
C CYS A 186 -0.91 20.40 -1.16
N ASP A 187 -1.43 20.45 -2.39
CA ASP A 187 -2.82 20.13 -2.69
C ASP A 187 -3.05 18.62 -2.83
N SER A 188 -4.19 18.16 -2.30
CA SER A 188 -4.68 16.79 -2.43
C SER A 188 -5.45 16.58 -3.73
N SER A 189 -5.41 15.36 -4.26
CA SER A 189 -6.26 14.93 -5.39
C SER A 189 -7.76 14.89 -5.05
N THR A 190 -8.10 14.88 -3.76
CA THR A 190 -9.47 14.58 -3.30
C THR A 190 -10.08 15.67 -2.41
N ASP A 191 -9.43 16.82 -2.27
CA ASP A 191 -10.01 17.92 -1.50
C ASP A 191 -11.23 18.49 -2.23
N SER A 192 -12.38 18.49 -1.55
CA SER A 192 -13.64 19.00 -2.10
C SER A 192 -13.65 20.52 -2.27
N GLU A 193 -12.78 21.22 -1.54
CA GLU A 193 -12.66 22.68 -1.62
C GLU A 193 -11.81 23.13 -2.83
N GLY A 194 -11.22 22.19 -3.56
CA GLY A 194 -10.35 22.45 -4.71
C GLY A 194 -8.90 22.79 -4.30
N PRO A 195 -8.04 23.17 -5.27
CA PRO A 195 -6.63 23.45 -5.01
C PRO A 195 -6.43 24.76 -4.24
N GLU A 196 -5.47 24.78 -3.32
CA GLU A 196 -5.02 25.96 -2.57
C GLU A 196 -3.73 26.55 -3.16
N HIS A 197 -2.77 25.68 -3.49
CA HIS A 197 -1.44 26.06 -3.98
C HIS A 197 -1.33 25.97 -5.51
N ASN A 198 -2.26 25.26 -6.15
CA ASN A 198 -2.16 24.74 -7.51
C ASN A 198 -0.95 23.80 -7.69
N GLY A 199 -0.63 23.02 -6.66
CA GLY A 199 0.50 22.09 -6.62
C GLY A 199 1.22 22.08 -5.27
N LEU A 200 2.53 22.34 -5.27
CA LEU A 200 3.32 22.54 -4.05
C LEU A 200 3.24 23.99 -3.57
N SER A 201 3.25 24.20 -2.25
CA SER A 201 3.51 25.51 -1.66
C SER A 201 5.03 25.82 -1.65
N ASP A 202 5.41 27.07 -1.37
CA ASP A 202 6.82 27.45 -1.14
C ASP A 202 7.44 26.65 0.02
N PHE A 203 6.65 26.36 1.06
CA PHE A 203 7.08 25.50 2.15
C PHE A 203 7.23 24.05 1.68
N GLY A 204 6.30 23.54 0.86
CA GLY A 204 6.38 22.21 0.27
C GLY A 204 7.62 21.98 -0.58
N ILE A 205 8.08 22.99 -1.33
CA ILE A 205 9.36 22.95 -2.03
C ILE A 205 10.53 22.73 -1.05
N SER A 206 10.49 23.40 0.11
CA SER A 206 11.51 23.26 1.16
C SER A 206 11.45 21.87 1.81
N VAL A 207 10.25 21.32 2.02
CA VAL A 207 10.03 19.95 2.51
C VAL A 207 10.66 18.92 1.56
N VAL A 208 10.38 19.01 0.25
CA VAL A 208 10.94 18.07 -0.74
C VAL A 208 12.47 18.11 -0.76
N LYS A 209 13.06 19.31 -0.68
CA LYS A 209 14.52 19.47 -0.65
C LYS A 209 15.13 18.87 0.61
N GLU A 210 14.51 19.07 1.77
CA GLU A 210 15.00 18.49 3.02
C GLU A 210 14.91 16.96 3.01
N MET A 211 13.84 16.40 2.45
CA MET A 211 13.71 14.96 2.27
C MET A 211 14.83 14.41 1.36
N ASN A 212 15.15 15.11 0.26
CA ASN A 212 16.27 14.73 -0.61
C ASN A 212 17.62 14.82 0.10
N ARG A 213 17.87 15.88 0.89
CA ARG A 213 19.09 16.03 1.71
C ARG A 213 19.30 14.85 2.66
N LEU A 214 18.22 14.36 3.28
CA LEU A 214 18.26 13.27 4.24
C LEU A 214 18.32 11.87 3.60
N GLY A 215 18.01 11.75 2.31
CA GLY A 215 17.82 10.45 1.67
C GLY A 215 16.48 9.80 2.04
N MET A 216 15.47 10.61 2.34
CA MET A 216 14.09 10.18 2.56
C MET A 216 13.31 10.20 1.24
N MET A 217 12.58 9.12 0.94
CA MET A 217 11.78 9.03 -0.28
C MET A 217 10.58 9.98 -0.21
N VAL A 218 10.32 10.70 -1.30
CA VAL A 218 9.09 11.49 -1.45
C VAL A 218 8.01 10.58 -2.00
N ASP A 219 6.88 10.48 -1.30
CA ASP A 219 5.73 9.72 -1.76
C ASP A 219 4.66 10.65 -2.36
N VAL A 220 4.25 10.31 -3.59
CA VAL A 220 3.29 11.07 -4.40
C VAL A 220 1.89 10.45 -4.43
N SER A 221 1.61 9.46 -3.58
CA SER A 221 0.22 9.01 -3.36
C SER A 221 -0.61 10.14 -2.72
N HIS A 222 -1.94 10.12 -2.92
CA HIS A 222 -2.91 11.14 -2.48
C HIS A 222 -2.83 12.54 -3.09
N ILE A 223 -1.65 13.02 -3.51
CA ILE A 223 -1.48 14.41 -3.96
C ILE A 223 -2.19 14.70 -5.28
N SER A 224 -2.46 15.97 -5.55
CA SER A 224 -3.04 16.42 -6.83
C SER A 224 -2.08 16.22 -8.01
N ASP A 225 -2.64 16.17 -9.22
CA ASP A 225 -1.86 16.10 -10.47
C ASP A 225 -0.83 17.23 -10.57
N SER A 226 -1.20 18.46 -10.20
CA SER A 226 -0.28 19.60 -10.23
C SER A 226 0.88 19.42 -9.25
N ALA A 227 0.59 18.96 -8.02
CA ALA A 227 1.62 18.72 -7.00
C ALA A 227 2.59 17.62 -7.46
N PHE A 228 2.08 16.57 -8.11
CA PHE A 228 2.91 15.52 -8.71
C PHE A 228 3.95 16.10 -9.68
N TYR A 229 3.52 16.95 -10.62
CA TYR A 229 4.46 17.55 -11.57
C TYR A 229 5.42 18.57 -10.93
N ASP A 230 4.99 19.30 -9.91
CA ASP A 230 5.88 20.18 -9.12
C ASP A 230 6.96 19.40 -8.38
N ILE A 231 6.61 18.26 -7.78
CA ILE A 231 7.56 17.37 -7.10
C ILE A 231 8.59 16.85 -8.10
N LEU A 232 8.17 16.41 -9.29
CA LEU A 232 9.12 15.92 -10.30
C LEU A 232 10.08 17.01 -10.82
N ARG A 233 9.67 18.28 -10.78
CA ARG A 233 10.55 19.42 -11.09
C ARG A 233 11.48 19.78 -9.93
N THR A 234 11.03 19.55 -8.71
CA THR A 234 11.73 19.99 -7.49
C THR A 234 12.70 18.95 -6.96
N SER A 235 12.34 17.66 -7.05
CA SER A 235 13.11 16.59 -6.43
C SER A 235 14.35 16.25 -7.26
N GLY A 236 15.50 16.22 -6.59
CA GLY A 236 16.76 15.74 -7.15
C GLY A 236 16.90 14.22 -7.15
N ALA A 237 15.95 13.50 -6.54
CA ALA A 237 15.97 12.05 -6.39
C ALA A 237 14.71 11.39 -6.97
N PRO A 238 14.74 10.06 -7.23
CA PRO A 238 13.53 9.36 -7.66
C PRO A 238 12.47 9.35 -6.56
N VAL A 239 11.20 9.43 -6.96
CA VAL A 239 10.04 9.41 -6.05
C VAL A 239 9.29 8.08 -6.11
N ILE A 240 8.42 7.83 -5.14
CA ILE A 240 7.53 6.66 -5.11
C ILE A 240 6.08 7.10 -5.15
N ALA A 241 5.19 6.25 -5.68
CA ALA A 241 3.77 6.28 -5.32
C ALA A 241 3.51 5.01 -4.49
N SER A 242 3.49 5.12 -3.15
CA SER A 242 3.42 3.99 -2.22
C SER A 242 2.12 3.18 -2.26
N HIS A 243 1.01 3.75 -2.75
CA HIS A 243 -0.27 3.04 -2.93
C HIS A 243 -1.18 3.82 -3.88
N SER A 244 -1.01 3.57 -5.18
CA SER A 244 -1.83 4.18 -6.24
C SER A 244 -2.06 3.22 -7.40
N CYS A 245 -3.08 3.48 -8.22
CA CYS A 245 -3.38 2.66 -9.40
C CYS A 245 -3.35 3.51 -10.68
N ALA A 246 -3.68 2.89 -11.82
CA ALA A 246 -3.70 3.51 -13.14
C ALA A 246 -5.08 4.06 -13.48
N ARG A 247 -5.16 5.36 -13.79
CA ARG A 247 -6.43 6.06 -14.06
C ARG A 247 -7.11 5.57 -15.35
N ALA A 248 -6.34 5.03 -16.29
CA ALA A 248 -6.84 4.45 -17.53
C ALA A 248 -7.78 3.25 -17.31
N LEU A 249 -7.59 2.48 -16.23
CA LEU A 249 -8.42 1.31 -15.91
C LEU A 249 -9.54 1.64 -14.92
N CYS A 250 -9.33 2.63 -14.05
CA CYS A 250 -10.34 3.13 -13.12
C CYS A 250 -10.19 4.64 -12.97
N ASP A 251 -11.13 5.40 -13.52
CA ASP A 251 -11.12 6.86 -13.48
C ASP A 251 -11.44 7.37 -12.06
N ASN A 252 -10.39 7.54 -11.28
CA ASN A 252 -10.42 8.01 -9.90
C ASN A 252 -9.30 9.04 -9.71
N PRO A 253 -9.55 10.19 -9.06
CA PRO A 253 -8.51 11.19 -8.78
C PRO A 253 -7.33 10.65 -7.98
N ARG A 254 -7.51 9.55 -7.21
CA ARG A 254 -6.42 8.88 -6.48
C ARG A 254 -5.45 8.09 -7.38
N ASN A 255 -5.79 7.88 -8.64
CA ASN A 255 -4.99 7.11 -9.59
C ASN A 255 -4.15 8.01 -10.50
N LEU A 256 -3.01 7.54 -10.97
CA LEU A 256 -2.13 8.29 -11.87
C LEU A 256 -2.58 8.15 -13.33
N THR A 257 -2.51 9.24 -14.10
CA THR A 257 -2.67 9.17 -15.56
C THR A 257 -1.49 8.43 -16.21
N ASP A 258 -1.67 7.96 -17.45
CA ASP A 258 -0.57 7.39 -18.22
C ASP A 258 0.60 8.36 -18.40
N ASP A 259 0.34 9.66 -18.55
CA ASP A 259 1.41 10.66 -18.63
C ASP A 259 2.18 10.74 -17.31
N MET A 260 1.47 10.77 -16.17
CA MET A 260 2.11 10.73 -14.85
C MET A 260 2.93 9.46 -14.65
N ILE A 261 2.44 8.29 -15.08
CA ILE A 261 3.20 7.03 -14.97
C ILE A 261 4.48 7.09 -15.83
N ARG A 262 4.40 7.63 -17.06
CA ARG A 262 5.61 7.86 -17.89
C ARG A 262 6.59 8.83 -17.23
N LYS A 263 6.11 9.93 -16.66
CA LYS A 263 6.96 10.91 -15.95
C LYS A 263 7.58 10.36 -14.67
N LEU A 264 6.84 9.51 -13.94
CA LEU A 264 7.38 8.78 -12.80
C LEU A 264 8.52 7.85 -13.23
N ALA A 265 8.36 7.15 -14.35
CA ALA A 265 9.39 6.28 -14.90
C ALA A 265 10.62 7.07 -15.41
N GLU A 266 10.42 8.21 -16.08
CA GLU A 266 11.50 9.12 -16.51
C GLU A 266 12.31 9.66 -15.31
N ASN A 267 11.65 9.97 -14.20
CA ASN A 267 12.28 10.34 -12.93
C ASN A 267 13.05 9.16 -12.28
N GLY A 268 12.80 7.93 -12.74
CA GLY A 268 13.38 6.70 -12.20
C GLY A 268 12.61 6.15 -11.00
N GLY A 269 11.41 6.65 -10.72
CA GLY A 269 10.55 6.28 -9.60
C GLY A 269 9.89 4.91 -9.74
N VAL A 270 8.85 4.66 -8.94
CA VAL A 270 8.07 3.40 -8.97
C VAL A 270 6.65 3.64 -8.46
N ILE A 271 5.65 3.06 -9.13
CA ILE A 271 4.26 3.00 -8.63
C ILE A 271 3.99 1.66 -7.94
N GLN A 272 3.38 1.69 -6.78
CA GLN A 272 3.04 0.49 -6.00
C GLN A 272 1.51 0.31 -6.04
N ILE A 273 1.05 -0.78 -6.64
CA ILE A 273 -0.37 -0.97 -6.95
C ILE A 273 -1.19 -1.20 -5.68
N CYS A 274 -2.22 -0.37 -5.51
CA CYS A 274 -3.13 -0.36 -4.36
C CYS A 274 -4.26 -1.38 -4.46
N PHE A 275 -4.67 -1.97 -3.33
CA PHE A 275 -5.73 -2.99 -3.29
C PHE A 275 -7.11 -2.43 -2.90
N VAL A 276 -7.27 -1.11 -2.85
CA VAL A 276 -8.59 -0.49 -2.66
C VAL A 276 -9.42 -0.73 -3.92
N SER A 277 -10.58 -1.37 -3.74
CA SER A 277 -11.40 -1.83 -4.86
C SER A 277 -11.89 -0.69 -5.74
N GLU A 278 -12.21 0.45 -5.14
CA GLU A 278 -12.64 1.68 -5.81
C GLU A 278 -11.51 2.40 -6.59
N TYR A 279 -10.26 1.95 -6.44
CA TYR A 279 -9.11 2.42 -7.22
C TYR A 279 -8.72 1.43 -8.32
N LEU A 280 -9.12 0.16 -8.19
CA LEU A 280 -8.83 -0.89 -9.17
C LEU A 280 -9.89 -1.01 -10.26
N LYS A 281 -11.16 -0.75 -9.93
CA LYS A 281 -12.24 -0.76 -10.91
C LYS A 281 -13.38 0.12 -10.47
N THR A 282 -14.11 0.67 -11.44
CA THR A 282 -15.31 1.44 -11.15
C THR A 282 -16.30 0.56 -10.38
N PRO A 283 -16.65 0.92 -9.13
CA PRO A 283 -17.57 0.11 -8.34
C PRO A 283 -18.96 0.15 -8.98
N ALA A 284 -19.58 -1.01 -9.14
CA ALA A 284 -20.99 -1.06 -9.52
C ALA A 284 -21.84 -0.45 -8.38
N PRO A 285 -22.85 0.39 -8.67
CA PRO A 285 -23.68 1.01 -7.65
C PRO A 285 -24.19 0.00 -6.62
N PHE A 286 -24.21 0.40 -5.35
CA PHE A 286 -24.75 -0.42 -4.27
C PHE A 286 -25.64 0.44 -3.35
N PRO A 287 -26.85 0.80 -3.82
CA PRO A 287 -27.68 1.84 -3.20
C PRO A 287 -27.89 1.69 -1.69
N ASP A 288 -28.15 0.47 -1.21
CA ASP A 288 -28.37 0.22 0.22
C ASP A 288 -27.11 0.46 1.07
N ARG A 289 -25.95 0.00 0.57
CA ARG A 289 -24.66 0.22 1.21
C ARG A 289 -24.28 1.69 1.17
N ASP A 290 -24.40 2.30 -0.01
CA ASP A 290 -24.03 3.70 -0.25
C ASP A 290 -24.88 4.63 0.63
N SER A 291 -26.18 4.38 0.73
CA SER A 291 -27.09 5.13 1.60
C SER A 291 -26.74 4.95 3.08
N ALA A 292 -26.44 3.73 3.51
CA ALA A 292 -26.03 3.47 4.90
C ALA A 292 -24.69 4.16 5.24
N ARG A 293 -23.72 4.10 4.32
CA ARG A 293 -22.42 4.77 4.45
C ARG A 293 -22.55 6.28 4.50
N TYR A 294 -23.40 6.85 3.65
CA TYR A 294 -23.68 8.28 3.64
C TYR A 294 -24.30 8.73 4.97
N ALA A 295 -25.33 8.04 5.46
CA ALA A 295 -25.96 8.36 6.74
C ALA A 295 -24.99 8.28 7.92
N LEU A 296 -24.07 7.30 7.92
CA LEU A 296 -23.03 7.19 8.94
C LEU A 296 -22.04 8.37 8.87
N ARG A 297 -21.59 8.73 7.67
CA ARG A 297 -20.69 9.87 7.45
C ARG A 297 -21.32 11.17 7.92
N GLU A 298 -22.59 11.42 7.59
CA GLU A 298 -23.34 12.59 8.06
C GLU A 298 -23.45 12.62 9.58
N LYS A 299 -23.82 11.49 10.20
CA LYS A 299 -23.91 11.36 11.66
C LYS A 299 -22.61 11.72 12.38
N TYR A 300 -21.47 11.33 11.79
CA TYR A 300 -20.15 11.52 12.37
C TYR A 300 -19.34 12.65 11.71
N LYS A 301 -20.00 13.59 11.00
CA LYS A 301 -19.35 14.77 10.37
C LYS A 301 -18.14 14.39 9.51
N ASN A 302 -18.27 13.35 8.68
CA ASN A 302 -17.19 12.77 7.88
C ASN A 302 -15.96 12.35 8.72
N PHE A 303 -16.21 11.89 9.96
CA PHE A 303 -15.20 11.47 10.94
C PHE A 303 -14.23 12.58 11.36
N GLN A 304 -14.63 13.84 11.19
CA GLN A 304 -13.82 15.00 11.56
C GLN A 304 -14.09 15.42 13.01
N ASN A 305 -13.03 15.78 13.72
CA ASN A 305 -13.09 16.34 15.08
C ASN A 305 -13.83 15.44 16.09
N LEU A 306 -13.75 14.11 15.92
CA LEU A 306 -14.30 13.15 16.86
C LEU A 306 -13.34 12.92 18.03
N SER A 307 -13.89 12.71 19.23
CA SER A 307 -13.16 12.09 20.33
C SER A 307 -12.85 10.62 20.03
N ASP A 308 -11.89 10.03 20.75
CA ASP A 308 -11.54 8.60 20.60
C ASP A 308 -12.76 7.69 20.79
N ALA A 309 -13.62 7.98 21.77
CA ALA A 309 -14.83 7.21 22.04
C ALA A 309 -15.89 7.33 20.92
N GLU A 310 -16.02 8.52 20.33
CA GLU A 310 -16.89 8.73 19.16
C GLU A 310 -16.34 8.00 17.93
N MET A 311 -15.02 8.04 17.73
CA MET A 311 -14.35 7.33 16.64
C MET A 311 -14.53 5.81 16.79
N ASP A 312 -14.41 5.27 18.00
CA ASP A 312 -14.66 3.85 18.26
C ASP A 312 -16.12 3.46 18.00
N SER A 313 -17.06 4.32 18.40
CA SER A 313 -18.49 4.13 18.08
C SER A 313 -18.73 4.15 16.57
N ALA A 314 -18.12 5.11 15.88
CA ALA A 314 -18.18 5.23 14.43
C ALA A 314 -17.62 3.99 13.71
N ARG A 315 -16.49 3.45 14.19
CA ARG A 315 -15.89 2.20 13.68
C ARG A 315 -16.81 0.99 13.90
N LEU A 316 -17.42 0.86 15.07
CA LEU A 316 -18.34 -0.25 15.35
C LEU A 316 -19.56 -0.23 14.42
N GLU A 317 -20.14 0.95 14.20
CA GLU A 317 -21.23 1.13 13.24
C GLU A 317 -20.77 0.92 11.79
N TRP A 318 -19.55 1.37 11.46
CA TRP A 318 -18.93 1.13 10.15
C TRP A 318 -18.82 -0.37 9.86
N TYR A 319 -18.35 -1.16 10.83
CA TYR A 319 -18.25 -2.62 10.70
C TYR A 319 -19.62 -3.30 10.68
N ALA A 320 -20.61 -2.78 11.41
CA ALA A 320 -21.97 -3.30 11.33
C ALA A 320 -22.57 -3.12 9.92
N ILE A 321 -22.30 -1.99 9.27
CA ILE A 321 -22.68 -1.74 7.88
C ILE A 321 -21.96 -2.73 6.94
N ASP A 322 -20.64 -2.93 7.05
CA ASP A 322 -19.94 -3.89 6.19
C ASP A 322 -20.42 -5.33 6.39
N ARG A 323 -20.81 -5.74 7.61
CA ARG A 323 -21.42 -7.06 7.83
C ARG A 323 -22.78 -7.19 7.17
N LYS A 324 -23.60 -6.15 7.24
CA LYS A 324 -24.95 -6.13 6.66
C LYS A 324 -24.93 -6.00 5.14
N PHE A 325 -24.00 -5.21 4.62
CA PHE A 325 -23.82 -4.88 3.21
C PHE A 325 -22.34 -5.04 2.81
N PRO A 326 -21.85 -6.29 2.65
CA PRO A 326 -20.45 -6.55 2.35
C PRO A 326 -19.96 -5.83 1.09
N PRO A 327 -18.78 -5.19 1.11
CA PRO A 327 -18.25 -4.52 -0.07
C PRO A 327 -18.03 -5.50 -1.22
N LYS A 328 -18.21 -5.01 -2.45
CA LYS A 328 -17.89 -5.77 -3.67
C LYS A 328 -16.41 -5.61 -3.96
N LEU A 329 -15.61 -6.55 -3.47
CA LEU A 329 -14.16 -6.49 -3.61
C LEU A 329 -13.70 -6.74 -5.06
N ALA A 330 -12.65 -6.03 -5.46
CA ALA A 330 -11.81 -6.38 -6.60
C ALA A 330 -11.06 -7.71 -6.36
N THR A 331 -10.52 -8.30 -7.40
CA THR A 331 -9.72 -9.54 -7.35
C THR A 331 -8.25 -9.25 -7.58
N ILE A 332 -7.40 -10.25 -7.33
CA ILE A 332 -5.99 -10.23 -7.76
C ILE A 332 -5.89 -10.03 -9.27
N ALA A 333 -6.81 -10.58 -10.06
CA ALA A 333 -6.82 -10.36 -11.50
C ALA A 333 -7.06 -8.88 -11.85
N ASP A 334 -8.04 -8.21 -11.21
CA ASP A 334 -8.26 -6.77 -11.41
C ASP A 334 -6.99 -5.97 -11.04
N MET A 335 -6.32 -6.35 -9.94
CA MET A 335 -5.05 -5.73 -9.52
C MET A 335 -3.91 -5.97 -10.51
N ALA A 336 -3.78 -7.20 -11.02
CA ALA A 336 -2.76 -7.56 -11.98
C ALA A 336 -2.98 -6.89 -13.35
N ASP A 337 -4.22 -6.51 -13.70
CA ASP A 337 -4.48 -5.69 -14.90
C ASP A 337 -3.78 -4.32 -14.81
N HIS A 338 -3.74 -3.72 -13.61
CA HIS A 338 -2.97 -2.49 -13.39
C HIS A 338 -1.46 -2.70 -13.48
N ILE A 339 -0.95 -3.84 -12.99
CA ILE A 339 0.46 -4.20 -13.17
C ILE A 339 0.77 -4.31 -14.66
N ASP A 340 -0.03 -5.08 -15.40
CA ASP A 340 0.15 -5.28 -16.84
C ASP A 340 0.15 -3.95 -17.61
N HIS A 341 -0.80 -3.06 -17.28
CA HIS A 341 -0.89 -1.73 -17.89
C HIS A 341 0.38 -0.91 -17.65
N VAL A 342 0.91 -0.87 -16.43
CA VAL A 342 2.15 -0.14 -16.13
C VAL A 342 3.35 -0.78 -16.85
N VAL A 343 3.44 -2.11 -16.87
CA VAL A 343 4.52 -2.85 -17.54
C VAL A 343 4.49 -2.61 -19.06
N GLU A 344 3.32 -2.61 -19.68
CA GLU A 344 3.15 -2.28 -21.11
C GLU A 344 3.56 -0.83 -21.40
N LEU A 345 3.24 0.09 -20.49
CA LEU A 345 3.45 1.52 -20.67
C LEU A 345 4.92 1.96 -20.51
N VAL A 346 5.60 1.46 -19.47
CA VAL A 346 6.93 1.93 -19.05
C VAL A 346 7.94 0.82 -18.78
N GLY A 347 7.53 -0.44 -18.81
CA GLY A 347 8.39 -1.59 -18.55
C GLY A 347 8.38 -2.07 -17.09
N ILE A 348 9.00 -3.23 -16.87
CA ILE A 348 8.93 -3.99 -15.60
C ILE A 348 9.58 -3.29 -14.40
N ASP A 349 10.42 -2.28 -14.60
CA ASP A 349 11.26 -1.69 -13.55
C ASP A 349 10.54 -0.62 -12.69
N TYR A 350 9.28 -0.34 -12.97
CA TYR A 350 8.55 0.84 -12.47
C TYR A 350 7.23 0.52 -11.76
N VAL A 351 6.99 -0.76 -11.43
CA VAL A 351 5.78 -1.21 -10.73
C VAL A 351 6.11 -2.07 -9.51
N GLY A 352 5.28 -2.01 -8.48
CA GLY A 352 5.33 -2.87 -7.29
C GLY A 352 3.99 -3.00 -6.57
N ILE A 353 4.01 -3.27 -5.25
CA ILE A 353 2.83 -3.60 -4.43
C ILE A 353 2.77 -2.70 -3.19
N GLY A 354 1.60 -2.10 -2.96
CA GLY A 354 1.30 -1.27 -1.79
C GLY A 354 -0.14 -1.50 -1.37
N THR A 355 -0.37 -2.46 -0.47
CA THR A 355 -1.69 -3.10 -0.34
C THR A 355 -2.75 -2.15 0.20
N ASP A 356 -2.37 -1.18 1.02
CA ASP A 356 -3.28 -0.36 1.81
C ASP A 356 -4.12 -1.22 2.79
N PHE A 357 -3.56 -2.34 3.25
CA PHE A 357 -4.18 -3.18 4.27
C PHE A 357 -4.42 -2.38 5.56
N ASP A 358 -5.58 -2.64 6.17
CA ASP A 358 -6.12 -1.89 7.33
C ASP A 358 -6.47 -0.41 7.06
N GLY A 359 -6.14 0.14 5.88
CA GLY A 359 -6.51 1.49 5.41
C GLY A 359 -7.71 1.52 4.46
N GLY A 360 -8.00 0.38 3.84
CA GLY A 360 -9.15 0.19 2.94
C GLY A 360 -8.93 -0.92 1.91
N GLY A 361 -7.67 -1.30 1.70
CA GLY A 361 -7.25 -2.37 0.82
C GLY A 361 -7.77 -3.74 1.22
N ALA A 362 -8.34 -4.43 0.24
CA ALA A 362 -8.67 -5.85 0.31
C ALA A 362 -9.05 -6.35 -1.09
N LEU A 363 -8.58 -7.54 -1.44
CA LEU A 363 -9.05 -8.26 -2.62
C LEU A 363 -9.91 -9.45 -2.16
N LYS A 364 -10.81 -9.91 -3.03
CA LYS A 364 -11.68 -11.05 -2.77
C LYS A 364 -10.90 -12.34 -2.50
N ASP A 365 -9.77 -12.49 -3.17
CA ASP A 365 -8.86 -13.64 -3.20
C ASP A 365 -7.46 -13.30 -2.63
N CYS A 366 -7.32 -12.11 -2.04
CA CYS A 366 -6.22 -11.70 -1.15
C CYS A 366 -6.78 -10.73 -0.10
N TYR A 367 -7.54 -11.27 0.85
CA TYR A 367 -8.28 -10.47 1.83
C TYR A 367 -7.38 -9.95 2.97
N ASP A 368 -6.30 -10.66 3.26
CA ASP A 368 -5.31 -10.31 4.28
C ASP A 368 -3.91 -10.79 3.88
N VAL A 369 -2.93 -10.48 4.72
CA VAL A 369 -1.51 -10.73 4.45
C VAL A 369 -1.17 -12.22 4.28
N SER A 370 -1.97 -13.15 4.80
CA SER A 370 -1.72 -14.60 4.67
C SER A 370 -1.98 -15.16 3.28
N GLU A 371 -2.64 -14.39 2.40
CA GLU A 371 -3.06 -14.82 1.07
C GLU A 371 -2.16 -14.27 -0.05
N MET A 372 -1.08 -13.54 0.30
CA MET A 372 -0.23 -12.80 -0.66
C MET A 372 0.50 -13.69 -1.69
N GLY A 373 0.79 -14.95 -1.35
CA GLY A 373 1.32 -15.92 -2.31
C GLY A 373 0.43 -16.13 -3.55
N ASN A 374 -0.87 -15.85 -3.47
CA ASN A 374 -1.79 -15.92 -4.59
C ASN A 374 -1.45 -14.90 -5.70
N ILE A 375 -0.82 -13.77 -5.35
CA ILE A 375 -0.38 -12.75 -6.33
C ILE A 375 0.75 -13.33 -7.20
N THR A 376 1.72 -14.02 -6.60
CA THR A 376 2.81 -14.68 -7.34
C THR A 376 2.25 -15.72 -8.30
N LEU A 377 1.23 -16.47 -7.88
CA LEU A 377 0.54 -17.43 -8.73
C LEU A 377 -0.14 -16.74 -9.93
N GLU A 378 -0.84 -15.63 -9.71
CA GLU A 378 -1.47 -14.87 -10.79
C GLU A 378 -0.43 -14.32 -11.78
N LEU A 379 0.65 -13.71 -11.29
CA LEU A 379 1.72 -13.19 -12.16
C LEU A 379 2.34 -14.31 -13.02
N LEU A 380 2.57 -15.49 -12.44
CA LEU A 380 3.04 -16.64 -13.23
C LEU A 380 2.03 -17.11 -14.28
N LYS A 381 0.73 -17.09 -13.96
CA LYS A 381 -0.33 -17.42 -14.93
C LYS A 381 -0.36 -16.44 -16.10
N ARG A 382 -0.06 -15.16 -15.84
CA ARG A 382 0.08 -14.12 -16.86
C ARG A 382 1.39 -14.17 -17.65
N GLY A 383 2.31 -15.06 -17.27
CA GLY A 383 3.54 -15.32 -18.01
C GLY A 383 4.76 -14.54 -17.54
N TYR A 384 4.66 -13.80 -16.43
CA TYR A 384 5.83 -13.16 -15.82
C TYR A 384 6.87 -14.20 -15.41
N LYS A 385 8.14 -13.90 -15.69
CA LYS A 385 9.27 -14.75 -15.31
C LYS A 385 9.63 -14.54 -13.84
N PRO A 386 10.29 -15.50 -13.19
CA PRO A 386 10.68 -15.36 -11.77
C PRO A 386 11.43 -14.07 -11.44
N LYS A 387 12.33 -13.62 -12.32
CA LYS A 387 13.08 -12.36 -12.15
C LYS A 387 12.24 -11.09 -12.34
N GLU A 388 11.14 -11.16 -13.08
CA GLU A 388 10.21 -10.04 -13.24
C GLU A 388 9.28 -9.97 -12.02
N ILE A 389 8.90 -11.12 -11.48
CA ILE A 389 8.13 -11.24 -10.23
C ILE A 389 8.93 -10.69 -9.04
N GLU A 390 10.23 -10.99 -8.95
CA GLU A 390 11.15 -10.42 -7.94
C GLU A 390 11.20 -8.88 -8.00
N LYS A 391 11.22 -8.33 -9.21
CA LYS A 391 11.14 -6.87 -9.45
C LYS A 391 9.86 -6.26 -8.91
N ILE A 392 8.71 -6.83 -9.28
CA ILE A 392 7.39 -6.38 -8.81
C ILE A 392 7.30 -6.46 -7.28
N TRP A 393 7.80 -7.55 -6.68
CA TRP A 393 7.65 -7.79 -5.25
C TRP A 393 8.49 -6.87 -4.37
N GLY A 394 9.61 -6.34 -4.84
CA GLY A 394 10.44 -5.52 -3.98
C GLY A 394 11.64 -4.89 -4.64
N ASP A 395 12.28 -5.58 -5.58
CA ASP A 395 13.55 -5.12 -6.16
C ASP A 395 13.44 -3.73 -6.82
N ASN A 396 12.28 -3.38 -7.40
CA ASN A 396 12.03 -2.06 -7.97
C ASN A 396 11.99 -0.95 -6.91
N LEU A 397 11.32 -1.20 -5.78
CA LEU A 397 11.33 -0.27 -4.65
C LEU A 397 12.75 -0.15 -4.08
N MET A 398 13.42 -1.28 -3.86
CA MET A 398 14.77 -1.30 -3.29
C MET A 398 15.77 -0.57 -4.19
N ARG A 399 15.61 -0.62 -5.52
CA ARG A 399 16.35 0.22 -6.48
C ARG A 399 16.15 1.70 -6.20
N VAL A 400 14.89 2.16 -6.11
CA VAL A 400 14.55 3.56 -5.84
C VAL A 400 15.12 3.99 -4.49
N PHE A 401 14.90 3.19 -3.45
CA PHE A 401 15.34 3.51 -2.10
C PHE A 401 16.88 3.62 -2.00
N ARG A 402 17.64 2.69 -2.61
CA ARG A 402 19.11 2.82 -2.71
C ARG A 402 19.52 4.09 -3.44
N LYS A 403 18.85 4.42 -4.55
CA LYS A 403 19.19 5.60 -5.36
C LYS A 403 18.97 6.90 -4.58
N VAL A 404 17.86 7.01 -3.84
CA VAL A 404 17.56 8.16 -2.99
C VAL A 404 18.63 8.35 -1.91
N ARG A 405 19.00 7.26 -1.21
CA ARG A 405 20.06 7.30 -0.19
C ARG A 405 21.42 7.67 -0.77
N ASN A 406 21.80 7.07 -1.90
CA ASN A 406 23.08 7.36 -2.55
C ASN A 406 23.19 8.82 -3.01
N ILE A 407 22.09 9.46 -3.41
CA ILE A 407 22.11 10.89 -3.79
C ILE A 407 22.43 11.74 -2.55
N ALA A 408 21.74 11.51 -1.44
CA ALA A 408 21.98 12.22 -0.18
C ALA A 408 23.43 12.08 0.32
N GLU A 409 24.00 10.88 0.23
CA GLU A 409 25.38 10.59 0.64
C GLU A 409 26.43 11.27 -0.26
N ASN A 410 26.12 11.54 -1.52
CA ASN A 410 27.04 12.22 -2.46
C ASN A 410 26.93 13.75 -2.43
N GLU A 411 25.85 14.29 -1.86
CA GLU A 411 25.62 15.74 -1.69
C GLU A 411 26.04 16.25 -0.30
N SER A 412 26.30 15.34 0.65
CA SER A 412 26.85 15.59 1.99
C SER A 412 28.37 15.68 1.98
#